data_AF-A0A1M6GKU1-F1
#
_entry.id   AF-A0A1M6GKU1-F1
#
_cell.length_a   1.000
_cell.length_b   1.000
_cell.length_c   1.000
_cell.angle_alpha   90.00
_cell.angle_beta   90.00
_cell.angle_gamma   90.00
#
_symmetry.space_group_name_H-M   'P 1'
#
loop_
_entity.id
_entity.type
_entity.pdbx_description
1 polymer ?
#
loop_
_entity_poly.entity_id
_entity_poly.type
_entity_poly.pdbx_seq_one_letter_code
_entity_poly.pdbx_strand_id
1 'polypeptide(L)'
;MILRLPIGTVLRIVSGAMFRLCACGAIGHSSAPAGPRAGRGNRRERHTMSEPTTPPGVPDRSAPVLSYAPVVLPVPGRPVDLTLRVTAPETGSGLPVVLLSHGHGGARGLSSEDGYAPIASHWAAAGFAVVQPTHLSSRRLDRLWGTAPGAPLFWRSRARDMTRVLDRLDEVENAVPLLAGRLDHGRVAVAGHSMGGFTAELLLGAEVTDPDTGERVNLRDPRITEGVVLAAPGRGGDALNGPMADQVPFLRDIDFSTMTASALVVAGDADDSRHFTDAGPAWHRDPYDLAPGPKALLTVFGAGHLLGGIQGYDAAESHMLDDENPAHVAAVARLTAAYLHGRFGSGDDAWRRAREELTTGPDAVGSVESK
;
A
#
# COMPACT_ATOMS: atom_id res chain seq x y z
N MET A 1 32.02 31.86 -30.38
CA MET A 1 32.71 31.00 -29.40
C MET A 1 31.74 30.74 -28.26
N ILE A 2 30.87 29.73 -28.40
CA ILE A 2 29.81 29.41 -27.43
C ILE A 2 30.26 28.15 -26.70
N LEU A 3 30.64 28.30 -25.44
CA LEU A 3 31.14 27.22 -24.60
C LEU A 3 29.95 26.33 -24.19
N ARG A 4 29.86 25.12 -24.77
CA ARG A 4 28.95 24.06 -24.32
C ARG A 4 29.43 23.51 -22.99
N LEU A 5 28.64 23.67 -21.92
CA LEU A 5 28.83 22.92 -20.68
C LEU A 5 28.24 21.50 -20.82
N PRO A 6 28.88 20.46 -20.27
CA PRO A 6 28.42 19.08 -20.40
C PRO A 6 27.19 18.80 -19.53
N ILE A 7 26.21 18.12 -20.15
CA ILE A 7 24.87 17.78 -19.64
C ILE A 7 24.88 16.91 -18.36
N GLY A 8 26.03 16.35 -17.97
CA GLY A 8 26.19 15.52 -16.77
C GLY A 8 26.05 16.24 -15.42
N THR A 9 26.10 17.58 -15.39
CA THR A 9 26.07 18.36 -14.13
C THR A 9 24.64 18.71 -13.69
N VAL A 10 23.68 18.79 -14.61
CA VAL A 10 22.28 19.16 -14.29
C VAL A 10 21.53 18.01 -13.59
N LEU A 11 21.86 16.75 -13.91
CA LEU A 11 21.19 15.57 -13.36
C LEU A 11 21.52 15.29 -11.88
N ARG A 12 22.66 15.78 -11.37
CA ARG A 12 23.02 15.68 -9.94
C ARG A 12 22.22 16.63 -9.06
N ILE A 13 21.68 17.72 -9.61
CA ILE A 13 20.91 18.71 -8.86
C ILE A 13 19.47 18.21 -8.64
N VAL A 14 18.88 17.54 -9.65
CA VAL A 14 17.51 17.00 -9.56
C VAL A 14 17.43 15.80 -8.60
N SER A 15 18.43 14.92 -8.59
CA SER A 15 18.46 13.78 -7.65
C SER A 15 18.82 14.17 -6.21
N GLY A 16 19.48 15.32 -6.00
CA GLY A 16 19.84 15.82 -4.67
C GLY A 16 18.74 16.63 -3.99
N ALA A 17 17.85 17.26 -4.76
CA ALA A 17 16.75 18.07 -4.23
C ALA A 17 15.63 17.21 -3.59
N MET A 18 15.38 15.99 -4.10
CA MET A 18 14.48 15.04 -3.42
C MET A 18 15.06 14.46 -2.11
N PHE A 19 16.38 14.54 -1.89
CA PHE A 19 17.03 13.90 -0.73
C PHE A 19 17.22 14.85 0.46
N ARG A 20 17.06 16.17 0.28
CA ARG A 20 17.39 17.17 1.31
C ARG A 20 16.24 17.63 2.21
N LEU A 21 15.03 17.11 2.03
CA LEU A 21 13.91 17.40 2.94
C LEU A 21 13.52 16.24 3.88
N CYS A 22 14.17 15.07 3.79
CA CYS A 22 13.89 13.93 4.68
C CYS A 22 14.89 13.73 5.83
N ALA A 23 15.84 14.64 6.05
CA ALA A 23 16.76 14.50 7.20
C ALA A 23 17.39 15.84 7.58
N CYS A 24 16.93 16.46 8.68
CA CYS A 24 17.75 17.34 9.52
C CYS A 24 17.05 17.63 10.85
N GLY A 25 17.64 17.14 11.94
CA GLY A 25 17.20 17.39 13.31
C GLY A 25 18.00 16.58 14.32
N ALA A 26 19.31 16.79 14.37
CA ALA A 26 20.17 16.19 15.38
C ALA A 26 20.46 17.21 16.50
N ILE A 27 20.31 16.81 17.76
CA ILE A 27 21.41 16.54 18.71
C ILE A 27 20.89 16.60 20.17
N GLY A 28 21.25 15.56 20.91
CA GLY A 28 21.64 15.66 22.32
C GLY A 28 20.80 14.77 23.23
N HIS A 29 21.39 13.72 23.81
CA HIS A 29 21.62 13.64 25.25
C HIS A 29 22.52 12.47 25.65
N SER A 30 23.17 12.70 26.78
CA SER A 30 24.31 12.02 27.39
C SER A 30 24.02 10.62 27.93
N SER A 31 25.02 9.75 27.81
CA SER A 31 25.10 8.40 28.37
C SER A 31 25.56 8.37 29.83
N ALA A 32 24.95 7.50 30.65
CA ALA A 32 25.53 6.94 31.89
C ALA A 32 24.83 5.61 32.30
N PRO A 33 25.47 4.71 33.07
CA PRO A 33 25.40 3.27 32.85
C PRO A 33 24.51 2.46 33.82
N ALA A 34 24.23 1.22 33.40
CA ALA A 34 23.56 0.17 34.17
C ALA A 34 24.46 -0.44 35.26
N GLY A 35 23.86 -0.74 36.42
CA GLY A 35 24.44 -1.57 37.48
C GLY A 35 23.66 -2.87 37.67
N PRO A 36 24.30 -3.98 38.09
CA PRO A 36 23.67 -5.30 38.12
C PRO A 36 22.98 -5.59 39.46
N ARG A 37 21.90 -6.38 39.42
CA ARG A 37 21.41 -7.11 40.62
C ARG A 37 21.11 -8.57 40.30
N ALA A 38 21.66 -9.42 41.16
CA ALA A 38 21.62 -10.86 41.14
C ALA A 38 20.41 -11.41 41.92
N GLY A 39 19.80 -12.47 41.38
CA GLY A 39 19.65 -13.78 42.04
C GLY A 39 18.49 -14.04 43.02
N ARG A 40 17.98 -15.29 42.91
CA ARG A 40 17.01 -16.06 43.74
C ARG A 40 15.54 -15.87 43.32
N GLY A 41 14.69 -16.89 43.23
CA GLY A 41 14.75 -18.32 43.53
C GLY A 41 13.35 -18.93 43.34
N ASN A 42 13.30 -20.23 43.02
CA ASN A 42 12.13 -21.07 42.69
C ASN A 42 10.84 -20.89 43.53
N ARG A 43 9.68 -20.91 42.85
CA ARG A 43 8.49 -21.67 43.29
C ARG A 43 7.58 -22.01 42.09
N ARG A 44 7.39 -23.30 41.81
CA ARG A 44 6.42 -23.78 40.81
C ARG A 44 5.05 -23.86 41.47
N GLU A 45 4.14 -22.97 41.06
CA GLU A 45 2.70 -23.13 41.31
C GLU A 45 2.03 -23.52 39.99
N ARG A 46 1.29 -24.63 40.02
CA ARG A 46 0.46 -25.07 38.89
C ARG A 46 -0.76 -24.17 38.84
N HIS A 47 -0.79 -23.24 37.89
CA HIS A 47 -2.01 -22.55 37.48
C HIS A 47 -2.65 -23.31 36.32
N THR A 48 -3.91 -23.68 36.50
CA THR A 48 -4.84 -24.07 35.44
C THR A 48 -4.90 -22.92 34.42
N MET A 49 -4.50 -23.17 33.17
CA MET A 49 -4.58 -22.16 32.11
C MET A 49 -6.05 -21.94 31.72
N SER A 50 -6.58 -20.79 32.09
CA SER A 50 -7.67 -20.15 31.33
C SER A 50 -7.16 -19.81 29.93
N GLU A 51 -8.00 -19.98 28.91
CA GLU A 51 -7.68 -19.57 27.53
C GLU A 51 -7.15 -18.13 27.50
N PRO A 52 -6.07 -17.86 26.75
CA PRO A 52 -5.55 -16.50 26.65
C PRO A 52 -6.54 -15.65 25.85
N THR A 53 -7.24 -14.75 26.53
CA THR A 53 -7.87 -13.60 25.90
C THR A 53 -6.77 -12.74 25.29
N THR A 54 -6.67 -12.75 23.97
CA THR A 54 -5.75 -11.90 23.21
C THR A 54 -5.96 -10.44 23.62
N PRO A 55 -4.93 -9.71 24.06
CA PRO A 55 -5.07 -8.28 24.36
C PRO A 55 -5.46 -7.53 23.08
N PRO A 56 -6.30 -6.48 23.18
CA PRO A 56 -6.62 -5.64 22.04
C PRO A 56 -5.33 -5.07 21.43
N GLY A 57 -5.14 -5.29 20.12
CA GLY A 57 -3.99 -4.80 19.36
C GLY A 57 -3.01 -5.86 18.84
N VAL A 58 -3.17 -7.15 19.19
CA VAL A 58 -2.42 -8.23 18.53
C VAL A 58 -3.27 -8.80 17.39
N PRO A 59 -2.84 -8.71 16.10
CA PRO A 59 -3.60 -9.30 15.00
C PRO A 59 -3.76 -10.81 15.25
N ASP A 60 -4.97 -11.33 15.09
CA ASP A 60 -5.24 -12.77 15.15
C ASP A 60 -4.44 -13.47 14.03
N ARG A 61 -3.39 -14.19 14.43
CA ARG A 61 -2.41 -14.88 13.57
C ARG A 61 -2.66 -16.39 13.51
N SER A 62 -3.88 -16.84 13.77
CA SER A 62 -4.13 -18.27 14.01
C SER A 62 -3.87 -19.19 12.80
N ALA A 63 -3.92 -18.67 11.56
CA ALA A 63 -3.63 -19.45 10.36
C ALA A 63 -2.16 -19.30 9.88
N PRO A 64 -1.43 -20.40 9.65
CA PRO A 64 -0.11 -20.34 9.03
C PRO A 64 -0.18 -19.86 7.57
N VAL A 65 0.83 -19.09 7.16
CA VAL A 65 0.94 -18.51 5.82
C VAL A 65 2.23 -18.97 5.13
N LEU A 66 2.16 -19.16 3.81
CA LEU A 66 3.28 -19.38 2.91
C LEU A 66 3.58 -18.07 2.18
N SER A 67 4.85 -17.62 2.19
CA SER A 67 5.31 -16.51 1.35
C SER A 67 6.41 -16.99 0.41
N TYR A 68 6.19 -16.88 -0.90
CA TYR A 68 7.07 -17.39 -1.94
C TYR A 68 7.55 -16.26 -2.86
N ALA A 69 8.87 -16.11 -2.99
CA ALA A 69 9.51 -15.12 -3.84
C ALA A 69 10.93 -15.54 -4.22
N PRO A 70 11.44 -15.15 -5.40
CA PRO A 70 10.70 -14.46 -6.45
C PRO A 70 9.87 -15.43 -7.31
N VAL A 71 8.66 -15.00 -7.68
CA VAL A 71 7.97 -15.52 -8.88
C VAL A 71 8.30 -14.55 -10.03
N VAL A 72 8.79 -15.05 -11.16
CA VAL A 72 9.25 -14.21 -12.27
C VAL A 72 8.35 -14.40 -13.48
N LEU A 73 7.76 -13.31 -13.96
CA LEU A 73 6.97 -13.27 -15.19
C LEU A 73 7.74 -12.50 -16.27
N PRO A 74 8.21 -13.18 -17.34
CA PRO A 74 8.80 -12.48 -18.49
C PRO A 74 7.76 -11.61 -19.20
N VAL A 75 8.05 -10.32 -19.39
CA VAL A 75 7.11 -9.39 -20.05
C VAL A 75 7.77 -8.80 -21.29
N PRO A 76 7.44 -9.28 -22.51
CA PRO A 76 7.97 -8.73 -23.74
C PRO A 76 7.79 -7.21 -23.82
N GLY A 77 8.87 -6.49 -24.16
CA GLY A 77 8.87 -5.03 -24.27
C GLY A 77 8.95 -4.27 -22.94
N ARG A 78 8.93 -4.95 -21.78
CA ARG A 78 9.28 -4.36 -20.49
C ARG A 78 10.81 -4.36 -20.33
N PRO A 79 11.44 -3.31 -19.76
CA PRO A 79 12.90 -3.26 -19.61
C PRO A 79 13.51 -4.42 -18.82
N VAL A 80 12.74 -5.01 -17.90
CA VAL A 80 13.08 -6.21 -17.14
C VAL A 80 11.82 -7.02 -16.86
N ASP A 81 12.01 -8.31 -16.57
CA ASP A 81 10.93 -9.20 -16.14
C ASP A 81 10.24 -8.68 -14.88
N LEU A 82 8.97 -9.02 -14.73
CA LEU A 82 8.17 -8.63 -13.58
C LEU A 82 8.42 -9.65 -12.46
N THR A 83 9.05 -9.21 -11.37
CA THR A 83 9.24 -10.03 -10.17
C THR A 83 8.09 -9.82 -9.20
N LEU A 84 7.63 -10.91 -8.60
CA LEU A 84 6.50 -10.94 -7.68
C LEU A 84 6.87 -11.69 -6.40
N ARG A 85 6.16 -11.35 -5.32
CA ARG A 85 5.98 -12.17 -4.14
C ARG A 85 4.52 -12.60 -4.06
N VAL A 86 4.29 -13.87 -3.72
CA VAL A 86 2.96 -14.40 -3.45
C VAL A 86 2.90 -14.86 -2.00
N THR A 87 1.94 -14.33 -1.24
CA THR A 87 1.71 -14.70 0.16
C THR A 87 0.28 -15.21 0.30
N ALA A 88 0.09 -16.44 0.77
CA ALA A 88 -1.21 -17.11 0.84
C ALA A 88 -1.32 -17.96 2.11
N PRO A 89 -2.53 -18.33 2.57
CA PRO A 89 -2.69 -19.29 3.66
C PRO A 89 -2.07 -20.65 3.27
N GLU A 90 -1.52 -21.39 4.24
CA GLU A 90 -0.95 -22.72 3.98
C GLU A 90 -2.00 -23.69 3.42
N THR A 91 -3.26 -23.57 3.87
CA THR A 91 -4.39 -24.43 3.50
C THR A 91 -5.61 -23.63 3.00
N GLY A 92 -6.65 -24.32 2.51
CA GLY A 92 -7.87 -23.71 1.94
C GLY A 92 -7.88 -23.63 0.41
N SER A 93 -9.04 -23.36 -0.18
CA SER A 93 -9.26 -23.28 -1.63
C SER A 93 -10.29 -22.21 -1.96
N GLY A 94 -10.38 -21.79 -3.22
CA GLY A 94 -11.26 -20.69 -3.62
C GLY A 94 -10.81 -19.35 -3.02
N LEU A 95 -9.49 -19.17 -2.90
CA LEU A 95 -8.87 -18.03 -2.25
C LEU A 95 -9.06 -16.78 -3.13
N PRO A 96 -9.71 -15.71 -2.64
CA PRO A 96 -9.75 -14.46 -3.37
C PRO A 96 -8.34 -13.87 -3.51
N VAL A 97 -8.08 -13.22 -4.64
CA VAL A 97 -6.77 -12.65 -4.97
C VAL A 97 -6.76 -11.16 -4.65
N VAL A 98 -5.70 -10.70 -3.97
CA VAL A 98 -5.44 -9.27 -3.72
C VAL A 98 -4.14 -8.88 -4.40
N LEU A 99 -4.21 -8.05 -5.44
CA LEU A 99 -3.03 -7.43 -6.03
C LEU A 99 -2.61 -6.23 -5.18
N LEU A 100 -1.41 -6.23 -4.60
CA LEU A 100 -0.96 -5.19 -3.67
C LEU A 100 0.16 -4.34 -4.29
N SER A 101 -0.19 -3.12 -4.69
CA SER A 101 0.72 -2.14 -5.30
C SER A 101 1.50 -1.36 -4.24
N HIS A 102 2.83 -1.41 -4.32
CA HIS A 102 3.70 -0.62 -3.46
C HIS A 102 3.67 0.87 -3.83
N GLY A 103 3.80 1.75 -2.82
CA GLY A 103 4.04 3.18 -3.01
C GLY A 103 5.38 3.52 -3.68
N HIS A 104 5.65 4.81 -3.85
CA HIS A 104 6.93 5.31 -4.35
C HIS A 104 7.78 5.85 -3.19
N GLY A 105 9.03 5.39 -3.06
CA GLY A 105 9.89 5.76 -1.95
C GLY A 105 11.36 5.45 -2.21
N GLY A 106 12.23 5.91 -1.30
CA GLY A 106 13.68 5.77 -1.40
C GLY A 106 14.18 4.36 -1.09
N ALA A 107 13.43 3.58 -0.30
CA ALA A 107 13.81 2.24 0.10
C ALA A 107 13.73 1.21 -1.06
N ARG A 108 14.81 0.45 -1.26
CA ARG A 108 14.90 -0.63 -2.27
C ARG A 108 14.01 -1.84 -1.96
N GLY A 109 13.68 -2.06 -0.69
CA GLY A 109 12.83 -3.17 -0.21
C GLY A 109 11.37 -2.77 -0.07
N LEU A 110 11.09 -1.66 0.63
CA LEU A 110 9.71 -1.26 0.95
C LEU A 110 8.91 -0.85 -0.28
N SER A 111 9.57 -0.28 -1.30
CA SER A 111 8.96 0.01 -2.61
C SER A 111 9.25 -1.11 -3.61
N SER A 112 8.93 -2.36 -3.26
CA SER A 112 9.11 -3.55 -4.11
C SER A 112 8.19 -4.70 -3.65
N GLU A 113 8.37 -5.89 -4.22
CA GLU A 113 7.67 -7.12 -3.81
C GLU A 113 7.94 -7.52 -2.35
N ASP A 114 8.97 -6.95 -1.72
CA ASP A 114 9.34 -7.21 -0.32
C ASP A 114 8.71 -6.24 0.69
N GLY A 115 8.00 -5.20 0.23
CA GLY A 115 7.31 -4.25 1.11
C GLY A 115 6.02 -4.84 1.69
N TYR A 116 5.34 -4.06 2.52
CA TYR A 116 3.96 -4.31 3.00
C TYR A 116 3.73 -5.67 3.69
N ALA A 117 4.79 -6.34 4.14
CA ALA A 117 4.71 -7.62 4.83
C ALA A 117 3.72 -7.64 6.03
N PRO A 118 3.59 -6.57 6.85
CA PRO A 118 2.62 -6.56 7.95
C PRO A 118 1.17 -6.80 7.49
N ILE A 119 0.72 -6.09 6.46
CA ILE A 119 -0.65 -6.20 5.96
C ILE A 119 -0.83 -7.42 5.05
N ALA A 120 0.17 -7.74 4.21
CA ALA A 120 0.10 -8.88 3.31
C ALA A 120 0.02 -10.22 4.08
N SER A 121 0.80 -10.36 5.15
CA SER A 121 0.75 -11.56 6.01
C SER A 121 -0.58 -11.66 6.75
N HIS A 122 -1.16 -10.54 7.18
CA HIS A 122 -2.46 -10.53 7.83
C HIS A 122 -3.60 -10.92 6.88
N TRP A 123 -3.61 -10.35 5.66
CA TRP A 123 -4.58 -10.73 4.64
C TRP A 123 -4.43 -12.20 4.24
N ALA A 124 -3.21 -12.71 4.12
CA ALA A 124 -3.00 -14.13 3.87
C ALA A 124 -3.53 -15.02 4.99
N ALA A 125 -3.29 -14.65 6.26
CA ALA A 125 -3.85 -15.36 7.41
C ALA A 125 -5.39 -15.27 7.47
N ALA A 126 -5.97 -14.20 6.92
CA ALA A 126 -7.42 -14.06 6.77
C ALA A 126 -8.00 -14.88 5.60
N GLY A 127 -7.18 -15.50 4.75
CA GLY A 127 -7.64 -16.38 3.67
C GLY A 127 -7.54 -15.78 2.25
N PHE A 128 -6.78 -14.70 2.08
CA PHE A 128 -6.50 -14.12 0.77
C PHE A 128 -5.19 -14.64 0.17
N ALA A 129 -5.10 -14.70 -1.17
CA ALA A 129 -3.81 -14.80 -1.85
C ALA A 129 -3.35 -13.40 -2.27
N VAL A 130 -2.28 -12.90 -1.65
CA VAL A 130 -1.74 -11.56 -1.90
C VAL A 130 -0.59 -11.65 -2.91
N VAL A 131 -0.69 -10.92 -4.01
CA VAL A 131 0.35 -10.85 -5.06
C VAL A 131 0.95 -9.45 -5.08
N GLN A 132 2.26 -9.37 -4.83
CA GLN A 132 3.00 -8.11 -4.71
C GLN A 132 4.02 -8.00 -5.85
N PRO A 133 3.84 -7.11 -6.83
CA PRO A 133 4.83 -6.91 -7.89
C PRO A 133 5.92 -5.92 -7.52
N THR A 134 7.06 -6.01 -8.21
CA THR A 134 8.03 -4.91 -8.31
C THR A 134 7.84 -4.13 -9.60
N HIS A 135 7.33 -2.92 -9.45
CA HIS A 135 7.13 -2.01 -10.55
C HIS A 135 8.42 -1.34 -11.01
N LEU A 136 8.40 -0.85 -12.25
CA LEU A 136 9.50 -0.06 -12.83
C LEU A 136 9.81 1.25 -12.09
N SER A 137 9.07 1.64 -11.05
CA SER A 137 9.39 2.81 -10.25
C SER A 137 10.18 2.49 -8.96
N SER A 138 10.45 1.21 -8.67
CA SER A 138 11.15 0.72 -7.48
C SER A 138 12.65 1.06 -7.41
N ARG A 139 13.16 1.69 -6.36
CA ARG A 139 14.61 1.97 -6.24
C ARG A 139 15.57 0.77 -6.43
N ARG A 140 15.06 -0.47 -6.33
CA ARG A 140 15.75 -1.70 -6.70
C ARG A 140 16.25 -1.72 -8.16
N LEU A 141 15.50 -1.18 -9.12
CA LEU A 141 15.84 -1.23 -10.55
C LEU A 141 16.25 0.13 -11.15
N ASP A 142 16.60 1.13 -10.32
CA ASP A 142 17.07 2.48 -10.70
C ASP A 142 18.14 2.52 -11.81
N ARG A 143 18.98 1.48 -11.90
CA ARG A 143 20.03 1.39 -12.93
C ARG A 143 19.49 1.08 -14.33
N LEU A 144 18.22 0.71 -14.46
CA LEU A 144 17.63 0.10 -15.65
C LEU A 144 16.67 1.05 -16.39
N TRP A 145 16.45 2.26 -15.88
CA TRP A 145 15.34 3.12 -16.33
C TRP A 145 15.69 4.35 -17.13
N GLY A 146 16.97 4.76 -17.18
CA GLY A 146 17.48 5.80 -18.08
C GLY A 146 16.47 6.90 -18.42
N THR A 147 16.15 7.04 -19.72
CA THR A 147 15.11 7.91 -20.27
C THR A 147 13.92 7.09 -20.81
N ALA A 148 13.61 5.95 -20.17
CA ALA A 148 12.52 5.08 -20.62
C ALA A 148 11.17 5.82 -20.56
N PRO A 149 10.29 5.67 -21.56
CA PRO A 149 8.97 6.28 -21.53
C PRO A 149 8.20 5.97 -20.23
N GLY A 150 7.64 7.00 -19.61
CA GLY A 150 6.92 6.93 -18.35
C GLY A 150 7.78 7.04 -17.09
N ALA A 151 9.11 7.12 -17.18
CA ALA A 151 9.96 7.38 -16.01
C ALA A 151 9.65 8.74 -15.35
N PRO A 152 9.90 8.91 -14.04
CA PRO A 152 10.42 7.91 -13.10
C PRO A 152 9.32 7.12 -12.37
N LEU A 153 8.06 7.54 -12.47
CA LEU A 153 6.95 6.98 -11.70
C LEU A 153 6.22 5.84 -12.41
N PHE A 154 6.38 5.74 -13.73
CA PHE A 154 5.86 4.65 -14.57
C PHE A 154 4.37 4.40 -14.35
N TRP A 155 3.58 5.46 -14.13
CA TRP A 155 2.20 5.38 -13.69
C TRP A 155 1.35 4.40 -14.52
N ARG A 156 1.47 4.47 -15.85
CA ARG A 156 0.78 3.58 -16.78
C ARG A 156 1.31 2.15 -16.72
N SER A 157 2.63 1.98 -16.61
CA SER A 157 3.22 0.64 -16.50
C SER A 157 2.85 -0.04 -15.19
N ARG A 158 2.62 0.70 -14.11
CA ARG A 158 2.20 0.14 -12.81
C ARG A 158 0.85 -0.56 -12.92
N ALA A 159 -0.14 0.12 -13.49
CA ALA A 159 -1.46 -0.49 -13.74
C ALA A 159 -1.36 -1.66 -14.73
N ARG A 160 -0.58 -1.52 -15.82
CA ARG A 160 -0.36 -2.61 -16.78
C ARG A 160 0.34 -3.83 -16.18
N ASP A 161 1.26 -3.64 -15.23
CA ASP A 161 1.91 -4.74 -14.52
C ASP A 161 0.86 -5.56 -13.73
N MET A 162 -0.15 -4.92 -13.14
CA MET A 162 -1.26 -5.61 -12.46
C MET A 162 -2.13 -6.42 -13.41
N THR A 163 -2.56 -5.83 -14.53
CA THR A 163 -3.31 -6.53 -15.58
C THR A 163 -2.53 -7.74 -16.11
N ARG A 164 -1.22 -7.61 -16.31
CA ARG A 164 -0.36 -8.73 -16.76
C ARG A 164 -0.25 -9.87 -15.75
N VAL A 165 -0.28 -9.56 -14.46
CA VAL A 165 -0.35 -10.59 -13.41
C VAL A 165 -1.66 -11.37 -13.56
N LEU A 166 -2.78 -10.69 -13.79
CA LEU A 166 -4.08 -11.36 -13.99
C LEU A 166 -4.16 -12.14 -15.31
N ASP A 167 -3.56 -11.64 -16.39
CA ASP A 167 -3.50 -12.33 -17.68
C ASP A 167 -2.76 -13.67 -17.59
N ARG A 168 -1.90 -13.82 -16.58
CA ARG A 168 -1.03 -14.98 -16.38
C ARG A 168 -1.16 -15.53 -14.96
N LEU A 169 -2.33 -15.36 -14.35
CA LEU A 169 -2.56 -15.76 -12.96
C LEU A 169 -2.36 -17.26 -12.77
N ASP A 170 -2.72 -18.08 -13.77
CA ASP A 170 -2.42 -19.51 -13.85
C ASP A 170 -0.92 -19.81 -13.71
N GLU A 171 -0.06 -19.04 -14.38
CA GLU A 171 1.40 -19.22 -14.28
C GLU A 171 1.92 -18.82 -12.90
N VAL A 172 1.34 -17.78 -12.29
CA VAL A 172 1.68 -17.33 -10.93
C VAL A 172 1.31 -18.39 -9.89
N GLU A 173 0.10 -18.96 -9.96
CA GLU A 173 -0.32 -20.00 -9.01
C GLU A 173 0.47 -21.30 -9.18
N ASN A 174 0.80 -21.68 -10.42
CA ASN A 174 1.58 -22.90 -10.70
C ASN A 174 3.05 -22.77 -10.29
N ALA A 175 3.59 -21.54 -10.24
CA ALA A 175 4.96 -21.30 -9.78
C ALA A 175 5.12 -21.41 -8.25
N VAL A 176 4.03 -21.31 -7.48
CA VAL A 176 4.06 -21.31 -6.01
C VAL A 176 3.74 -22.71 -5.49
N PRO A 177 4.65 -23.33 -4.72
CA PRO A 177 4.38 -24.64 -4.12
C PRO A 177 3.08 -24.65 -3.33
N LEU A 178 2.28 -25.70 -3.50
CA LEU A 178 1.00 -25.92 -2.82
C LEU A 178 -0.10 -24.91 -3.15
N LEU A 179 0.06 -23.99 -4.12
CA LEU A 179 -0.97 -22.98 -4.46
C LEU A 179 -1.81 -23.33 -5.70
N ALA A 180 -1.28 -24.15 -6.61
CA ALA A 180 -1.94 -24.51 -7.87
C ALA A 180 -3.41 -24.96 -7.67
N GLY A 181 -4.34 -24.38 -8.43
CA GLY A 181 -5.77 -24.68 -8.37
C GLY A 181 -6.52 -24.18 -7.12
N ARG A 182 -5.88 -23.40 -6.24
CA ARG A 182 -6.54 -22.89 -5.01
C ARG A 182 -7.05 -21.46 -5.15
N LEU A 183 -6.64 -20.70 -6.16
CA LEU A 183 -7.10 -19.33 -6.36
C LEU A 183 -8.52 -19.30 -6.95
N ASP A 184 -9.34 -18.36 -6.50
CA ASP A 184 -10.60 -18.01 -7.18
C ASP A 184 -10.35 -16.83 -8.12
N HIS A 185 -10.18 -17.12 -9.41
CA HIS A 185 -9.90 -16.13 -10.46
C HIS A 185 -11.07 -15.16 -10.69
N GLY A 186 -12.28 -15.48 -10.17
CA GLY A 186 -13.45 -14.62 -10.23
C GLY A 186 -13.56 -13.63 -9.07
N ARG A 187 -12.69 -13.72 -8.05
CA ARG A 187 -12.69 -12.85 -6.87
C ARG A 187 -11.36 -12.12 -6.76
N VAL A 188 -11.25 -11.00 -7.47
CA VAL A 188 -10.02 -10.21 -7.53
C VAL A 188 -10.26 -8.82 -6.95
N ALA A 189 -9.41 -8.44 -6.00
CA ALA A 189 -9.29 -7.09 -5.49
C ALA A 189 -7.94 -6.48 -5.86
N VAL A 190 -7.89 -5.16 -5.91
CA VAL A 190 -6.65 -4.40 -5.91
C VAL A 190 -6.53 -3.60 -4.63
N ALA A 191 -5.33 -3.57 -4.08
CA ALA A 191 -4.96 -2.69 -3.00
C ALA A 191 -3.70 -1.92 -3.36
N GLY A 192 -3.54 -0.72 -2.82
CA GLY A 192 -2.28 -0.02 -2.99
C GLY A 192 -2.14 1.19 -2.09
N HIS A 193 -0.89 1.53 -1.80
CA HIS A 193 -0.52 2.64 -0.92
C HIS A 193 0.13 3.78 -1.69
N SER A 194 -0.29 5.04 -1.45
CA SER A 194 0.31 6.23 -2.06
C SER A 194 0.29 6.14 -3.60
N MET A 195 1.44 6.15 -4.29
CA MET A 195 1.51 5.89 -5.74
C MET A 195 0.92 4.53 -6.16
N GLY A 196 0.97 3.54 -5.25
CA GLY A 196 0.27 2.28 -5.41
C GLY A 196 -1.25 2.42 -5.24
N GLY A 197 -1.70 3.34 -4.39
CA GLY A 197 -3.11 3.72 -4.26
C GLY A 197 -3.64 4.37 -5.53
N PHE A 198 -2.86 5.28 -6.14
CA PHE A 198 -3.18 5.81 -7.47
C PHE A 198 -3.22 4.71 -8.55
N THR A 199 -2.33 3.71 -8.45
CA THR A 199 -2.41 2.53 -9.33
C THR A 199 -3.74 1.77 -9.15
N ALA A 200 -4.21 1.63 -7.90
CA ALA A 200 -5.49 1.01 -7.60
C ALA A 200 -6.66 1.85 -8.14
N GLU A 201 -6.66 3.17 -7.98
CA GLU A 201 -7.68 4.08 -8.51
C GLU A 201 -7.88 3.90 -10.01
N LEU A 202 -6.78 3.89 -10.77
CA LEU A 202 -6.82 3.68 -12.23
C LEU A 202 -7.45 2.32 -12.60
N LEU A 203 -7.08 1.26 -11.89
CA LEU A 203 -7.60 -0.10 -12.12
C LEU A 203 -9.07 -0.23 -11.72
N LEU A 204 -9.52 0.56 -10.75
CA LEU A 204 -10.91 0.65 -10.28
C LEU A 204 -11.77 1.58 -11.17
N GLY A 205 -11.14 2.30 -12.10
CA GLY A 205 -11.81 3.00 -13.18
C GLY A 205 -11.63 4.52 -13.18
N ALA A 206 -10.86 5.10 -12.27
CA ALA A 206 -10.50 6.51 -12.38
C ALA A 206 -9.74 6.75 -13.69
N GLU A 207 -10.15 7.75 -14.46
CA GLU A 207 -9.46 8.15 -15.68
C GLU A 207 -8.52 9.30 -15.43
N VAL A 208 -7.49 9.41 -16.26
CA VAL A 208 -6.57 10.56 -16.27
C VAL A 208 -6.32 11.06 -17.68
N THR A 209 -5.99 12.34 -17.79
CA THR A 209 -5.38 12.86 -19.03
C THR A 209 -3.89 12.55 -19.05
N ASP A 210 -3.44 11.87 -20.10
CA ASP A 210 -2.02 11.60 -20.32
C ASP A 210 -1.26 12.91 -20.58
N PRO A 211 -0.28 13.27 -19.74
CA PRO A 211 0.47 14.50 -19.94
C PRO A 211 1.32 14.52 -21.22
N ASP A 212 1.67 13.35 -21.78
CA ASP A 212 2.51 13.25 -22.98
C ASP A 212 1.69 13.41 -24.28
N THR A 213 0.42 12.98 -24.27
CA THR A 213 -0.42 12.92 -25.48
C THR A 213 -1.65 13.82 -25.42
N GLY A 214 -2.07 14.24 -24.22
CA GLY A 214 -3.33 14.95 -23.99
C GLY A 214 -4.57 14.07 -24.09
N GLU A 215 -4.41 12.77 -24.31
CA GLU A 215 -5.54 11.84 -24.44
C GLU A 215 -6.05 11.39 -23.07
N ARG A 216 -7.36 11.15 -23.00
CA ARG A 216 -7.98 10.49 -21.84
C ARG A 216 -7.63 9.01 -21.83
N VAL A 217 -7.14 8.53 -20.69
CA VAL A 217 -6.68 7.16 -20.51
C VAL A 217 -7.52 6.46 -19.46
N ASN A 218 -8.11 5.34 -19.88
CA ASN A 218 -8.81 4.41 -19.02
C ASN A 218 -7.97 3.12 -18.88
N LEU A 219 -7.60 2.76 -17.66
CA LEU A 219 -6.83 1.54 -17.35
C LEU A 219 -7.63 0.55 -16.49
N ARG A 220 -8.96 0.69 -16.46
CA ARG A 220 -9.83 -0.21 -15.71
C ARG A 220 -9.63 -1.64 -16.16
N ASP A 221 -9.45 -2.55 -15.20
CA ASP A 221 -9.47 -3.98 -15.45
C ASP A 221 -10.79 -4.57 -14.92
N PRO A 222 -11.70 -5.04 -15.78
CA PRO A 222 -13.03 -5.49 -15.35
C PRO A 222 -13.01 -6.73 -14.46
N ARG A 223 -11.89 -7.46 -14.39
CA ARG A 223 -11.72 -8.60 -13.47
C ARG A 223 -11.57 -8.14 -12.01
N ILE A 224 -11.10 -6.91 -11.80
CA ILE A 224 -10.94 -6.32 -10.47
C ILE A 224 -12.29 -5.72 -10.06
N THR A 225 -12.95 -6.35 -9.09
CA THR A 225 -14.30 -5.96 -8.66
C THR A 225 -14.31 -5.14 -7.37
N GLU A 226 -13.23 -5.24 -6.58
CA GLU A 226 -13.14 -4.64 -5.25
C GLU A 226 -11.79 -3.94 -5.03
N GLY A 227 -11.77 -2.92 -4.18
CA GLY A 227 -10.61 -2.03 -4.01
C GLY A 227 -10.30 -1.68 -2.55
N VAL A 228 -9.01 -1.54 -2.23
CA VAL A 228 -8.53 -0.88 -1.00
C VAL A 228 -7.50 0.19 -1.37
N VAL A 229 -7.86 1.45 -1.18
CA VAL A 229 -7.09 2.62 -1.60
C VAL A 229 -6.47 3.28 -0.36
N LEU A 230 -5.17 3.07 -0.13
CA LEU A 230 -4.48 3.47 1.10
C LEU A 230 -3.69 4.77 0.87
N ALA A 231 -4.04 5.86 1.55
CA ALA A 231 -3.35 7.16 1.50
C ALA A 231 -3.02 7.60 0.06
N ALA A 232 -3.96 7.40 -0.86
CA ALA A 232 -3.74 7.67 -2.28
C ALA A 232 -3.89 9.17 -2.59
N PRO A 233 -3.20 9.68 -3.62
CA PRO A 233 -3.41 11.04 -4.11
C PRO A 233 -4.89 11.36 -4.40
N GLY A 234 -5.33 12.54 -4.00
CA GLY A 234 -6.65 13.05 -4.34
C GLY A 234 -6.71 13.76 -5.69
N ARG A 235 -7.72 14.61 -5.86
CA ARG A 235 -7.98 15.33 -7.11
C ARG A 235 -6.83 16.23 -7.51
N GLY A 236 -6.71 16.45 -8.81
CA GLY A 236 -5.78 17.41 -9.40
C GLY A 236 -6.31 18.85 -9.39
N GLY A 237 -6.05 19.58 -10.47
CA GLY A 237 -6.53 20.95 -10.65
C GLY A 237 -5.96 21.93 -9.63
N ASP A 238 -6.85 22.69 -8.99
CA ASP A 238 -6.53 23.67 -7.95
C ASP A 238 -5.94 23.04 -6.68
N ALA A 239 -6.24 21.76 -6.40
CA ALA A 239 -5.70 21.07 -5.24
C ALA A 239 -4.22 20.67 -5.41
N LEU A 240 -3.75 20.44 -6.63
CA LEU A 240 -2.36 20.04 -6.89
C LEU A 240 -1.46 21.26 -7.14
N ASN A 241 -1.12 21.96 -6.05
CA ASN A 241 -0.47 23.28 -6.07
C ASN A 241 0.86 23.35 -5.29
N GLY A 242 1.31 22.23 -4.70
CA GLY A 242 2.54 22.14 -3.94
C GLY A 242 3.82 22.18 -4.79
N PRO A 243 5.01 22.31 -4.16
CA PRO A 243 6.28 22.46 -4.86
C PRO A 243 6.69 21.25 -5.72
N MET A 244 6.08 20.08 -5.53
CA MET A 244 6.32 18.88 -6.34
C MET A 244 5.19 18.59 -7.35
N ALA A 245 4.17 19.47 -7.48
CA ALA A 245 3.05 19.28 -8.42
C ALA A 245 3.52 19.01 -9.86
N ASP A 246 4.54 19.74 -10.32
CA ASP A 246 5.09 19.61 -11.67
C ASP A 246 5.79 18.26 -11.92
N GLN A 247 6.15 17.52 -10.87
CA GLN A 247 6.79 16.21 -10.97
C GLN A 247 5.79 15.07 -11.18
N VAL A 248 4.50 15.34 -11.01
CA VAL A 248 3.40 14.36 -11.10
C VAL A 248 2.30 14.86 -12.04
N PRO A 249 2.63 15.24 -13.30
CA PRO A 249 1.68 15.89 -14.19
C PRO A 249 0.46 15.01 -14.53
N PHE A 250 0.58 13.69 -14.41
CA PHE A 250 -0.53 12.73 -14.59
C PHE A 250 -1.58 12.77 -13.46
N LEU A 251 -1.30 13.45 -12.34
CA LEU A 251 -2.28 13.69 -11.28
C LEU A 251 -3.10 14.98 -11.49
N ARG A 252 -2.81 15.78 -12.53
CA ARG A 252 -3.47 17.08 -12.71
C ARG A 252 -4.94 16.99 -13.08
N ASP A 253 -5.35 15.92 -13.75
CA ASP A 253 -6.70 15.76 -14.27
C ASP A 253 -7.17 14.33 -14.02
N ILE A 254 -7.36 13.99 -12.75
CA ILE A 254 -7.95 12.72 -12.32
C ILE A 254 -9.47 12.87 -12.27
N ASP A 255 -10.18 12.01 -12.98
CA ASP A 255 -11.63 11.98 -13.03
C ASP A 255 -12.17 10.81 -12.21
N PHE A 256 -12.43 11.07 -10.93
CA PHE A 256 -13.02 10.07 -10.02
C PHE A 256 -14.47 9.73 -10.36
N SER A 257 -15.19 10.53 -11.15
CA SER A 257 -16.60 10.22 -11.50
C SER A 257 -16.74 8.91 -12.29
N THR A 258 -15.65 8.47 -12.92
CA THR A 258 -15.54 7.23 -13.69
C THR A 258 -15.09 6.01 -12.86
N MET A 259 -14.66 6.23 -11.60
CA MET A 259 -14.22 5.17 -10.69
C MET A 259 -15.41 4.42 -10.07
N THR A 260 -16.09 3.62 -10.87
CA THR A 260 -17.35 2.95 -10.49
C THR A 260 -17.17 1.67 -9.70
N ALA A 261 -15.97 1.07 -9.66
CA ALA A 261 -15.74 -0.14 -8.87
C ALA A 261 -15.82 0.16 -7.36
N SER A 262 -16.26 -0.82 -6.58
CA SER A 262 -16.34 -0.71 -5.12
C SER A 262 -14.96 -0.52 -4.50
N ALA A 263 -14.84 0.36 -3.51
CA ALA A 263 -13.58 0.54 -2.79
C ALA A 263 -13.77 0.98 -1.34
N LEU A 264 -12.87 0.51 -0.48
CA LEU A 264 -12.56 1.12 0.81
C LEU A 264 -11.39 2.09 0.62
N VAL A 265 -11.66 3.37 0.81
CA VAL A 265 -10.63 4.41 0.86
C VAL A 265 -10.14 4.52 2.30
N VAL A 266 -8.84 4.63 2.50
CA VAL A 266 -8.22 4.74 3.83
C VAL A 266 -7.35 5.97 3.85
N ALA A 267 -7.65 6.90 4.75
CA ALA A 267 -6.92 8.15 4.90
C ALA A 267 -6.46 8.32 6.36
N GLY A 268 -5.23 8.78 6.56
CA GLY A 268 -4.78 9.26 7.87
C GLY A 268 -5.18 10.72 8.04
N ASP A 269 -5.77 11.10 9.17
CA ASP A 269 -6.17 12.50 9.40
C ASP A 269 -5.00 13.43 9.75
N ALA A 270 -3.78 12.90 9.88
CA ALA A 270 -2.54 13.63 10.01
C ALA A 270 -1.65 13.57 8.74
N ASP A 271 -2.13 12.96 7.64
CA ASP A 271 -1.41 12.89 6.36
C ASP A 271 -1.41 14.24 5.62
N ASP A 272 -0.54 15.15 6.06
CA ASP A 272 -0.42 16.49 5.48
C ASP A 272 0.61 16.51 4.33
N SER A 273 0.17 16.10 3.14
CA SER A 273 0.99 16.01 1.91
C SER A 273 1.33 17.36 1.26
N ARG A 274 1.88 18.32 2.04
CA ARG A 274 2.22 19.71 1.62
C ARG A 274 3.15 19.85 0.42
N HIS A 275 3.88 18.79 0.10
CA HIS A 275 4.75 18.77 -1.07
C HIS A 275 3.93 18.70 -2.37
N PHE A 276 2.68 18.23 -2.34
CA PHE A 276 1.76 18.17 -3.47
C PHE A 276 0.58 19.13 -3.38
N THR A 277 0.05 19.40 -2.18
CA THR A 277 -1.22 20.12 -2.01
C THR A 277 -1.27 20.95 -0.72
N ASP A 278 -2.04 22.03 -0.71
CA ASP A 278 -2.40 22.77 0.50
C ASP A 278 -3.79 22.39 1.08
N ALA A 279 -4.50 21.43 0.45
CA ALA A 279 -5.78 20.91 0.92
C ALA A 279 -5.69 20.11 2.24
N GLY A 280 -4.46 19.79 2.66
CA GLY A 280 -4.19 19.02 3.87
C GLY A 280 -4.68 17.57 3.79
N PRO A 281 -4.88 16.89 4.94
CA PRO A 281 -5.24 15.48 5.01
C PRO A 281 -6.55 15.11 4.29
N ALA A 282 -7.45 16.08 4.10
CA ALA A 282 -8.70 15.86 3.39
C ALA A 282 -8.50 15.45 1.91
N TRP A 283 -7.35 15.79 1.31
CA TRP A 283 -7.05 15.41 -0.07
C TRP A 283 -7.11 13.90 -0.31
N HIS A 284 -6.65 13.10 0.67
CA HIS A 284 -6.67 11.64 0.59
C HIS A 284 -8.09 11.02 0.70
N ARG A 285 -9.10 11.85 1.02
CA ARG A 285 -10.52 11.45 1.03
C ARG A 285 -11.18 11.59 -0.34
N ASP A 286 -10.60 12.35 -1.27
CA ASP A 286 -11.18 12.62 -2.59
C ASP A 286 -11.65 11.38 -3.36
N PRO A 287 -10.92 10.22 -3.35
CA PRO A 287 -11.42 9.02 -4.02
C PRO A 287 -12.73 8.49 -3.44
N TYR A 288 -13.01 8.77 -2.16
CA TYR A 288 -14.31 8.52 -1.56
C TYR A 288 -15.27 9.65 -1.93
N ASP A 289 -14.93 10.91 -1.69
CA ASP A 289 -15.87 12.03 -1.80
C ASP A 289 -16.36 12.23 -3.25
N LEU A 290 -15.48 12.08 -4.24
CA LEU A 290 -15.74 12.42 -5.66
C LEU A 290 -16.18 11.23 -6.51
N ALA A 291 -15.88 9.99 -6.13
CA ALA A 291 -16.28 8.82 -6.90
C ALA A 291 -17.74 8.40 -6.60
N PRO A 292 -18.44 7.76 -7.55
CA PRO A 292 -19.77 7.19 -7.29
C PRO A 292 -19.70 5.99 -6.34
N GLY A 293 -20.79 5.76 -5.60
CA GLY A 293 -20.94 4.59 -4.73
C GLY A 293 -21.06 3.26 -5.51
N PRO A 294 -20.85 2.10 -4.85
CA PRO A 294 -20.61 1.98 -3.43
C PRO A 294 -19.17 2.31 -3.03
N LYS A 295 -18.98 3.11 -1.98
CA LYS A 295 -17.67 3.44 -1.39
C LYS A 295 -17.76 3.45 0.12
N ALA A 296 -16.67 3.06 0.78
CA ALA A 296 -16.48 3.27 2.20
C ALA A 296 -15.21 4.10 2.43
N LEU A 297 -15.16 4.85 3.52
CA LEU A 297 -13.99 5.61 3.93
C LEU A 297 -13.64 5.25 5.37
N LEU A 298 -12.41 4.81 5.59
CA LEU A 298 -11.80 4.68 6.90
C LEU A 298 -10.86 5.88 7.11
N THR A 299 -11.19 6.76 8.05
CA THR A 299 -10.25 7.77 8.54
C THR A 299 -9.56 7.22 9.78
N VAL A 300 -8.23 7.10 9.75
CA VAL A 300 -7.42 6.60 10.88
C VAL A 300 -6.89 7.80 11.67
N PHE A 301 -7.25 7.89 12.95
CA PHE A 301 -6.96 9.05 13.78
C PHE A 301 -5.49 9.10 14.18
N GLY A 302 -4.87 10.26 14.03
CA GLY A 302 -3.46 10.52 14.29
C GLY A 302 -2.50 9.82 13.33
N ALA A 303 -2.99 9.14 12.28
CA ALA A 303 -2.13 8.47 11.31
C ALA A 303 -1.64 9.45 10.25
N GLY A 304 -0.34 9.39 9.93
CA GLY A 304 0.25 10.08 8.79
C GLY A 304 0.15 9.25 7.51
N HIS A 305 1.00 9.60 6.54
CA HIS A 305 1.01 8.98 5.21
C HIS A 305 1.25 7.47 5.23
N LEU A 306 2.08 6.98 6.15
CA LEU A 306 2.47 5.58 6.25
C LEU A 306 1.48 4.75 7.08
N LEU A 307 0.40 5.37 7.57
CA LEU A 307 -0.71 4.70 8.26
C LEU A 307 -0.24 3.80 9.41
N GLY A 308 0.72 4.25 10.21
CA GLY A 308 1.33 3.45 11.28
C GLY A 308 2.57 2.65 10.88
N GLY A 309 3.01 2.72 9.62
CA GLY A 309 4.14 1.95 9.09
C GLY A 309 3.75 0.69 8.34
N ILE A 310 2.63 0.69 7.61
CA ILE A 310 2.11 -0.51 6.91
C ILE A 310 3.09 -1.11 5.89
N GLN A 311 4.04 -0.32 5.40
CA GLN A 311 5.00 -0.70 4.38
C GLN A 311 6.11 -1.64 4.88
N GLY A 312 6.31 -1.80 6.20
CA GLY A 312 7.29 -2.76 6.73
C GLY A 312 7.49 -2.70 8.24
N TYR A 313 7.99 -3.80 8.81
CA TYR A 313 8.35 -3.89 10.23
C TYR A 313 9.57 -3.02 10.53
N ASP A 314 9.53 -2.28 11.65
CA ASP A 314 10.62 -1.44 12.17
C ASP A 314 11.25 -0.56 11.07
N ALA A 315 10.42 -0.08 10.14
CA ALA A 315 10.89 0.67 8.98
C ALA A 315 11.38 2.05 9.43
N ALA A 316 12.67 2.34 9.19
CA ALA A 316 13.27 3.61 9.56
C ALA A 316 12.50 4.82 9.02
N GLU A 317 11.90 4.72 7.83
CA GLU A 317 11.06 5.78 7.25
C GLU A 317 9.85 6.12 8.15
N SER A 318 9.19 5.12 8.78
CA SER A 318 8.08 5.34 9.73
C SER A 318 8.54 6.08 10.97
N HIS A 319 9.66 5.65 11.54
CA HIS A 319 10.20 6.23 12.76
C HIS A 319 10.73 7.66 12.53
N MET A 320 11.28 7.94 11.36
CA MET A 320 11.78 9.28 11.00
C MET A 320 10.65 10.27 10.72
N LEU A 321 9.47 9.79 10.33
CA LEU A 321 8.26 10.60 10.08
C LEU A 321 7.32 10.66 11.29
N ASP A 322 7.71 10.08 12.43
CA ASP A 322 6.88 9.97 13.65
C ASP A 322 5.49 9.35 13.39
N ASP A 323 5.44 8.40 12.45
CA ASP A 323 4.21 7.74 11.98
C ASP A 323 4.24 6.23 12.26
N GLU A 324 5.13 5.77 13.13
CA GLU A 324 5.18 4.37 13.54
C GLU A 324 4.16 4.09 14.65
N ASN A 325 3.14 3.29 14.33
CA ASN A 325 2.12 2.90 15.28
C ASN A 325 1.59 1.48 14.96
N PRO A 326 2.05 0.46 15.71
CA PRO A 326 1.60 -0.92 15.50
C PRO A 326 0.09 -1.13 15.64
N ALA A 327 -0.60 -0.33 16.45
CA ALA A 327 -2.05 -0.41 16.60
C ALA A 327 -2.77 0.09 15.33
N HIS A 328 -2.25 1.14 14.68
CA HIS A 328 -2.76 1.58 13.37
C HIS A 328 -2.56 0.49 12.32
N VAL A 329 -1.38 -0.13 12.25
CA VAL A 329 -1.11 -1.23 11.31
C VAL A 329 -2.07 -2.40 11.53
N ALA A 330 -2.28 -2.82 12.78
CA ALA A 330 -3.19 -3.90 13.11
C ALA A 330 -4.65 -3.56 12.76
N ALA A 331 -5.09 -2.34 13.05
CA ALA A 331 -6.43 -1.87 12.71
C ALA A 331 -6.67 -1.79 11.21
N VAL A 332 -5.75 -1.18 10.45
CA VAL A 332 -5.81 -1.07 8.99
C VAL A 332 -5.84 -2.47 8.37
N ALA A 333 -4.96 -3.38 8.80
CA ALA A 333 -4.94 -4.75 8.29
C ALA A 333 -6.28 -5.47 8.53
N ARG A 334 -6.82 -5.37 9.75
CA ARG A 334 -8.06 -6.05 10.15
C ARG A 334 -9.30 -5.47 9.47
N LEU A 335 -9.45 -4.15 9.41
CA LEU A 335 -10.60 -3.49 8.77
C LEU A 335 -10.62 -3.72 7.26
N THR A 336 -9.46 -3.66 6.60
CA THR A 336 -9.36 -3.91 5.16
C THR A 336 -9.63 -5.37 4.80
N ALA A 337 -9.13 -6.33 5.58
CA ALA A 337 -9.46 -7.74 5.41
C ALA A 337 -10.97 -8.00 5.60
N ALA A 338 -11.55 -7.45 6.67
CA ALA A 338 -12.96 -7.61 6.98
C ALA A 338 -13.86 -6.99 5.91
N TYR A 339 -13.50 -5.82 5.38
CA TYR A 339 -14.17 -5.19 4.25
C TYR A 339 -14.18 -6.13 3.02
N LEU A 340 -13.00 -6.62 2.60
CA LEU A 340 -12.90 -7.51 1.44
C LEU A 340 -13.69 -8.81 1.63
N HIS A 341 -13.71 -9.39 2.84
CA HIS A 341 -14.52 -10.59 3.12
C HIS A 341 -16.01 -10.34 2.96
N GLY A 342 -16.52 -9.19 3.42
CA GLY A 342 -17.91 -8.80 3.22
C GLY A 342 -18.22 -8.66 1.73
N ARG A 343 -17.35 -7.96 0.99
CA ARG A 343 -17.52 -7.73 -0.46
C ARG A 343 -17.49 -9.02 -1.29
N PHE A 344 -16.66 -9.98 -0.95
CA PHE A 344 -16.62 -11.30 -1.61
C PHE A 344 -17.66 -12.30 -1.09
N GLY A 345 -18.63 -11.85 -0.28
CA GLY A 345 -19.75 -12.66 0.20
C GLY A 345 -19.39 -13.74 1.23
N SER A 346 -18.23 -13.60 1.88
CA SER A 346 -17.69 -14.56 2.86
C SER A 346 -17.82 -14.11 4.32
N GLY A 347 -18.38 -12.93 4.62
CA GLY A 347 -18.50 -12.49 6.01
C GLY A 347 -18.97 -11.05 6.25
N ASP A 348 -20.21 -10.70 5.88
CA ASP A 348 -20.80 -9.39 6.21
C ASP A 348 -20.77 -9.08 7.72
N ASP A 349 -20.90 -10.12 8.57
CA ASP A 349 -20.75 -9.98 10.02
C ASP A 349 -19.32 -9.64 10.46
N ALA A 350 -18.29 -10.03 9.70
CA ALA A 350 -16.91 -9.69 10.02
C ALA A 350 -16.65 -8.20 9.81
N TRP A 351 -17.14 -7.63 8.71
CA TRP A 351 -17.03 -6.20 8.44
C TRP A 351 -17.75 -5.37 9.50
N ARG A 352 -19.01 -5.70 9.80
CA ARG A 352 -19.80 -5.00 10.81
C ARG A 352 -19.12 -5.04 12.19
N ARG A 353 -18.70 -6.22 12.66
CA ARG A 353 -18.01 -6.38 13.96
C ARG A 353 -16.70 -5.60 14.01
N ALA A 354 -15.87 -5.69 12.97
CA ALA A 354 -14.60 -4.97 12.93
C ALA A 354 -14.80 -3.45 13.02
N ARG A 355 -15.82 -2.90 12.32
CA ARG A 355 -16.18 -1.47 12.43
C ARG A 355 -16.66 -1.11 13.84
N GLU A 356 -17.59 -1.88 14.39
CA GLU A 356 -18.13 -1.64 15.74
C GLU A 356 -16.99 -1.62 16.76
N GLU A 357 -16.08 -2.60 16.71
CA GLU A 357 -14.99 -2.71 17.68
C GLU A 357 -13.89 -1.67 17.53
N LEU A 358 -13.49 -1.32 16.30
CA LEU A 358 -12.31 -0.49 16.06
C LEU A 358 -12.64 0.98 15.83
N THR A 359 -13.89 1.30 15.49
CA THR A 359 -14.26 2.65 15.03
C THR A 359 -15.41 3.28 15.83
N THR A 360 -15.74 2.69 16.98
CA THR A 360 -16.74 3.25 17.91
C THR A 360 -16.19 3.28 19.34
N GLY A 361 -16.67 4.24 20.14
CA GLY A 361 -16.25 4.42 21.53
C GLY A 361 -15.06 5.37 21.72
N PRO A 362 -14.63 5.58 22.97
CA PRO A 362 -13.58 6.56 23.32
C PRO A 362 -12.17 6.16 22.84
N ASP A 363 -11.94 4.87 22.63
CA ASP A 363 -10.64 4.31 22.21
C ASP A 363 -10.62 3.93 20.72
N ALA A 364 -11.54 4.50 19.92
CA ALA A 364 -11.63 4.23 18.49
C ALA A 364 -10.33 4.64 17.78
N VAL A 365 -9.82 3.75 16.92
CA VAL A 365 -8.61 4.00 16.09
C VAL A 365 -8.92 4.90 14.89
N GLY A 366 -10.20 5.13 14.60
CA GLY A 366 -10.66 5.83 13.43
C GLY A 366 -12.18 5.89 13.34
N SER A 367 -12.68 6.38 12.21
CA SER A 367 -14.11 6.39 11.87
C SER A 367 -14.36 5.77 10.50
N VAL A 368 -15.57 5.22 10.28
CA VAL A 368 -15.98 4.67 8.98
C VAL A 368 -17.25 5.33 8.46
N GLU A 369 -17.15 5.87 7.25
CA GLU A 369 -18.27 6.40 6.45
C GLU A 369 -18.58 5.46 5.28
N SER A 370 -19.79 5.50 4.73
CA SER A 370 -20.19 4.68 3.59
C SER A 370 -21.25 5.38 2.74
N LYS A 371 -21.19 5.19 1.42
CA LYS A 371 -22.16 5.70 0.44
C LYS A 371 -22.40 4.75 -0.71
#